data_AF-A0A2N2K655-F1
#
_entry.id   AF-A0A2N2K655-F1
#
_cell.length_a   1.000
_cell.length_b   1.000
_cell.length_c   1.000
_cell.angle_alpha   90.00
_cell.angle_beta   90.00
_cell.angle_gamma   90.00
#
_symmetry.space_group_name_H-M   'P 1'
#
loop_
_entity.id
_entity.type
_entity.pdbx_description
1 polymer ?
#
loop_
_entity_poly.entity_id
_entity_poly.type
_entity_poly.pdbx_seq_one_letter_code
_entity_poly.pdbx_strand_id
1 'polypeptide(L)'
;MKSTGACGIDCSACRLNAAGLCGTCGSGRSAEGQTKIAAQMRILGAPCPILACAARNELEYCLRDCLGFPCELFEKGPYPFSKGFLMMQERRRKEMAQGKTPVVQPVQVPAQYWENLVQGDIREMCRNAVAEFRPPLGLVVPFLSETYLVDGEERCLKKPGGAGWERVDHPLLELILLVYVLGAKDADLAHEMVTAQQLKEGHFFRGPHELSTRPLIARFGRNLDGFRRAAGALGGVVIDAADAAFRIQALPKVPLYYLLWEGDEEFEPRVSILFDRSVEKHLPADAIWGLVQLVSTALVTPPGH
;
A
#
# COMPACT_ATOMS: atom_id res chain seq x y z
N MET A 1 -4.87 16.16 -22.82
CA MET A 1 -5.98 16.67 -21.97
C MET A 1 -6.60 15.46 -21.27
N LYS A 2 -6.55 15.37 -19.93
CA LYS A 2 -7.10 14.21 -19.20
C LYS A 2 -8.62 14.29 -19.22
N SER A 3 -9.26 13.48 -20.06
CA SER A 3 -10.72 13.45 -20.23
C SER A 3 -11.44 12.65 -19.14
N THR A 4 -10.71 11.96 -18.27
CA THR A 4 -11.25 11.14 -17.19
C THR A 4 -11.79 12.00 -16.06
N GLY A 5 -13.07 11.79 -15.74
CA GLY A 5 -13.74 12.41 -14.61
C GLY A 5 -13.20 11.90 -13.27
N ALA A 6 -13.38 12.65 -12.19
CA ALA A 6 -13.08 12.18 -10.83
C ALA A 6 -13.74 10.83 -10.46
N CYS A 7 -14.88 10.49 -11.08
CA CYS A 7 -15.52 9.20 -10.92
C CYS A 7 -14.79 8.02 -11.61
N GLY A 8 -13.79 8.28 -12.45
CA GLY A 8 -13.06 7.27 -13.23
C GLY A 8 -13.64 7.02 -14.63
N ILE A 9 -14.75 7.67 -15.01
CA ILE A 9 -15.30 7.57 -16.36
C ILE A 9 -14.51 8.47 -17.31
N ASP A 10 -14.01 7.91 -18.40
CA ASP A 10 -13.39 8.68 -19.48
C ASP A 10 -14.45 9.36 -20.34
N CYS A 11 -14.52 10.69 -20.28
CA CYS A 11 -15.46 11.45 -21.09
C CYS A 11 -15.17 11.35 -22.59
N SER A 12 -13.94 11.02 -23.01
CA SER A 12 -13.61 10.82 -24.43
C SER A 12 -14.34 9.62 -25.05
N ALA A 13 -14.68 8.63 -24.23
CA ALA A 13 -15.46 7.46 -24.64
C ALA A 13 -16.99 7.69 -24.56
N CYS A 14 -17.45 8.86 -24.11
CA CYS A 14 -18.88 9.13 -23.90
C CYS A 14 -19.52 9.77 -25.13
N ARG A 15 -20.62 9.17 -25.64
CA ARG A 15 -21.38 9.71 -26.78
C ARG A 15 -21.95 11.11 -26.52
N LEU A 16 -22.35 11.42 -25.29
CA LEU A 16 -22.86 12.76 -24.95
C LEU A 16 -21.79 13.84 -25.10
N ASN A 17 -20.53 13.51 -24.77
CA ASN A 17 -19.40 14.40 -24.96
C ASN A 17 -19.07 14.55 -26.45
N ALA A 18 -19.05 13.43 -27.20
CA ALA A 18 -18.85 13.46 -28.65
C ALA A 18 -19.94 14.26 -29.39
N ALA A 19 -21.17 14.26 -28.89
CA ALA A 19 -22.29 15.03 -29.42
C ALA A 19 -22.31 16.52 -28.96
N GLY A 20 -21.35 16.95 -28.14
CA GLY A 20 -21.27 18.32 -27.62
C GLY A 20 -22.32 18.68 -26.56
N LEU A 21 -23.10 17.69 -26.08
CA LEU A 21 -24.14 17.89 -25.05
C LEU A 21 -23.55 18.03 -23.65
N CYS A 22 -22.36 17.50 -23.41
CA CYS A 22 -21.59 17.73 -22.20
C CYS A 22 -20.11 17.92 -22.55
N GLY A 23 -19.38 18.67 -21.71
CA GLY A 23 -17.92 18.72 -21.77
C GLY A 23 -17.27 17.81 -20.73
N THR A 24 -15.95 17.60 -20.84
CA THR A 24 -15.17 16.80 -19.88
C THR A 24 -15.40 17.25 -18.43
N CYS A 25 -15.43 16.26 -17.52
CA CYS A 25 -15.55 16.51 -16.09
C CYS A 25 -14.20 16.74 -15.40
N GLY A 26 -13.08 16.33 -16.02
CA GLY A 26 -11.75 16.42 -15.40
C GLY A 26 -11.61 15.61 -14.10
N SER A 27 -10.36 15.47 -13.65
CA SER A 27 -10.06 14.86 -12.35
C SER A 27 -10.34 15.84 -11.20
N GLY A 28 -10.41 15.38 -9.95
CA GLY A 28 -10.62 16.27 -8.80
C GLY A 28 -9.52 17.31 -8.62
N ARG A 29 -8.29 17.04 -9.09
CA ARG A 29 -7.14 17.96 -9.02
C ARG A 29 -6.92 18.79 -10.28
N SER A 30 -7.68 18.57 -11.36
CA SER A 30 -7.40 19.24 -12.64
C SER A 30 -8.12 20.58 -12.76
N ALA A 31 -7.53 21.51 -13.53
CA ALA A 31 -8.13 22.80 -13.82
C ALA A 31 -9.48 22.66 -14.53
N GLU A 32 -9.63 21.65 -15.39
CA GLU A 32 -10.90 21.30 -16.03
C GLU A 32 -11.95 20.90 -14.99
N GLY A 33 -11.58 20.12 -13.98
CA GLY A 33 -12.46 19.75 -12.87
C GLY A 33 -12.94 20.97 -12.08
N GLN A 34 -12.04 21.89 -11.76
CA GLN A 34 -12.40 23.14 -11.07
C GLN A 34 -13.32 24.02 -11.92
N THR A 35 -13.02 24.15 -13.21
CA THR A 35 -13.86 24.88 -14.16
C THR A 35 -15.26 24.26 -14.26
N LYS A 36 -15.34 22.92 -14.29
CA LYS A 36 -16.60 22.19 -14.32
C LYS A 36 -17.42 22.41 -13.05
N ILE A 37 -16.81 22.36 -11.87
CA ILE A 37 -17.47 22.64 -10.58
C ILE A 37 -18.08 24.05 -10.62
N ALA A 38 -17.29 25.06 -10.99
CA ALA A 38 -17.74 26.44 -11.06
C ALA A 38 -18.90 26.63 -12.06
N ALA A 39 -18.81 25.98 -13.23
CA ALA A 39 -19.87 26.01 -14.23
C ALA A 39 -21.16 25.34 -13.72
N GLN A 40 -21.07 24.17 -13.09
CA GLN A 40 -22.24 23.47 -12.53
C GLN A 40 -22.90 24.28 -11.40
N MET A 41 -22.12 24.90 -10.52
CA MET A 41 -22.65 25.80 -9.50
C MET A 41 -23.44 26.95 -10.11
N ARG A 42 -22.91 27.57 -11.17
CA ARG A 42 -23.57 28.70 -11.86
C ARG A 42 -24.84 28.28 -12.59
N ILE A 43 -24.85 27.11 -13.24
CA ILE A 43 -25.92 26.69 -14.15
C ILE A 43 -27.01 25.87 -13.42
N LEU A 44 -26.61 25.00 -12.50
CA LEU A 44 -27.47 24.01 -11.84
C LEU A 44 -27.71 24.29 -10.36
N GLY A 45 -27.03 25.30 -9.78
CA GLY A 45 -27.12 25.64 -8.36
C GLY A 45 -26.37 24.68 -7.41
N ALA A 46 -25.82 23.58 -7.94
CA ALA A 46 -25.02 22.61 -7.20
C ALA A 46 -24.00 21.93 -8.14
N PRO A 47 -22.82 21.52 -7.64
CA PRO A 47 -21.86 20.77 -8.44
C PRO A 47 -22.17 19.27 -8.38
N CYS A 48 -21.51 18.48 -9.21
CA CYS A 48 -21.44 17.03 -9.00
C CYS A 48 -20.79 16.75 -7.62
N PRO A 49 -21.49 16.16 -6.63
CA PRO A 49 -20.92 15.85 -5.32
C PRO A 49 -19.69 14.95 -5.37
N ILE A 50 -19.57 14.05 -6.37
CA ILE A 50 -18.33 13.25 -6.53
C ILE A 50 -17.15 14.14 -6.87
N LEU A 51 -17.30 14.99 -7.91
CA LEU A 51 -16.22 15.87 -8.36
C LEU A 51 -15.85 16.89 -7.29
N ALA A 52 -16.85 17.48 -6.63
CA ALA A 52 -16.64 18.42 -5.54
C ALA A 52 -15.96 17.77 -4.31
N CYS A 53 -16.35 16.53 -3.97
CA CYS A 53 -15.72 15.78 -2.89
C CYS A 53 -14.26 15.44 -3.24
N ALA A 54 -14.00 14.95 -4.45
CA ALA A 54 -12.65 14.63 -4.91
C ALA A 54 -11.76 15.87 -4.91
N ALA A 55 -12.25 17.01 -5.41
CA ALA A 55 -11.52 18.28 -5.40
C ALA A 55 -11.19 18.76 -3.98
N ARG A 56 -12.16 18.69 -3.06
CA ARG A 56 -11.97 19.09 -1.66
C ARG A 56 -10.94 18.22 -0.93
N ASN A 57 -10.92 16.93 -1.22
CA ASN A 57 -10.00 15.96 -0.61
C ASN A 57 -8.71 15.79 -1.43
N GLU A 58 -8.48 16.64 -2.43
CA GLU A 58 -7.30 16.60 -3.31
C GLU A 58 -7.05 15.23 -3.96
N LEU A 59 -8.13 14.51 -4.29
CA LEU A 59 -8.09 13.22 -4.99
C LEU A 59 -8.18 13.44 -6.50
N GLU A 60 -7.36 12.71 -7.26
CA GLU A 60 -7.44 12.77 -8.73
C GLU A 60 -8.65 11.96 -9.20
N TYR A 61 -8.73 10.67 -8.83
CA TYR A 61 -9.84 9.78 -9.19
C TYR A 61 -10.31 8.96 -7.99
N CYS A 62 -11.61 9.01 -7.67
CA CYS A 62 -12.19 8.26 -6.55
C CYS A 62 -11.93 6.75 -6.66
N LEU A 63 -12.12 6.16 -7.85
CA LEU A 63 -11.94 4.71 -8.06
C LEU A 63 -10.52 4.22 -7.73
N ARG A 64 -9.51 5.07 -7.91
CA ARG A 64 -8.09 4.75 -7.72
C ARG A 64 -7.56 5.24 -6.36
N ASP A 65 -7.97 6.44 -5.97
CA ASP A 65 -7.32 7.20 -4.89
C ASP A 65 -8.15 7.26 -3.61
N CYS A 66 -9.47 7.08 -3.70
CA CYS A 66 -10.33 7.11 -2.51
C CYS A 66 -10.28 5.77 -1.79
N LEU A 67 -9.94 5.83 -0.51
CA LEU A 67 -9.84 4.67 0.37
C LEU A 67 -11.21 4.14 0.76
N GLY A 68 -12.15 5.06 0.98
CA GLY A 68 -13.54 4.72 1.24
C GLY A 68 -14.32 4.30 0.00
N PHE A 69 -13.72 4.18 -1.19
CA PHE A 69 -14.44 3.71 -2.38
C PHE A 69 -14.60 2.17 -2.35
N PRO A 70 -15.80 1.61 -2.63
CA PRO A 70 -17.10 2.27 -2.84
C PRO A 70 -17.65 2.99 -1.61
N CYS A 71 -18.14 4.23 -1.76
CA CYS A 71 -18.71 5.02 -0.65
C CYS A 71 -20.17 5.41 -0.91
N GLU A 72 -20.82 5.98 0.12
CA GLU A 72 -22.22 6.38 0.07
C GLU A 72 -22.58 7.30 -1.12
N LEU A 73 -21.64 8.14 -1.58
CA LEU A 73 -21.85 8.99 -2.75
C LEU A 73 -22.13 8.17 -4.02
N PHE A 74 -21.49 7.01 -4.18
CA PHE A 74 -21.71 6.11 -5.31
C PHE A 74 -22.87 5.13 -5.08
N GLU A 75 -23.16 4.78 -3.82
CA GLU A 75 -24.23 3.84 -3.48
C GLU A 75 -25.62 4.47 -3.49
N LYS A 76 -25.75 5.68 -2.94
CA LYS A 76 -27.03 6.39 -2.77
C LYS A 76 -27.34 7.33 -3.93
N GLY A 77 -26.32 7.79 -4.65
CA GLY A 77 -26.48 8.75 -5.74
C GLY A 77 -26.75 8.10 -7.11
N PRO A 78 -27.25 8.86 -8.10
CA PRO A 78 -27.52 8.36 -9.46
C PRO A 78 -26.23 8.25 -10.30
N TYR A 79 -25.13 7.79 -9.70
CA TYR A 79 -23.78 7.81 -10.27
C TYR A 79 -23.47 6.53 -11.05
N PRO A 80 -22.48 6.56 -11.96
CA PRO A 80 -22.51 5.73 -13.17
C PRO A 80 -22.22 4.24 -12.95
N PHE A 81 -22.04 3.79 -11.71
CA PHE A 81 -21.67 2.42 -11.40
C PHE A 81 -22.86 1.63 -10.87
N SER A 82 -23.05 0.42 -11.43
CA SER A 82 -24.09 -0.49 -10.98
C SER A 82 -23.77 -1.04 -9.58
N LYS A 83 -24.81 -1.47 -8.84
CA LYS A 83 -24.64 -2.20 -7.58
C LYS A 83 -23.67 -3.38 -7.72
N GLY A 84 -23.76 -4.12 -8.83
CA GLY A 84 -22.86 -5.25 -9.11
C GLY A 84 -21.39 -4.85 -9.25
N PHE A 85 -21.11 -3.70 -9.88
CA PHE A 85 -19.73 -3.18 -9.95
C PHE A 85 -19.23 -2.75 -8.58
N LEU A 86 -20.04 -2.03 -7.80
CA LEU A 86 -19.66 -1.58 -6.45
C LEU A 86 -19.40 -2.78 -5.53
N MET A 87 -20.28 -3.79 -5.50
CA MET A 87 -20.08 -5.02 -4.73
C MET A 87 -18.81 -5.79 -5.15
N MET A 88 -18.51 -5.83 -6.46
CA MET A 88 -17.28 -6.44 -6.96
C MET A 88 -16.04 -5.67 -6.48
N GLN A 89 -16.07 -4.34 -6.51
CA GLN A 89 -14.98 -3.49 -6.02
C GLN A 89 -14.78 -3.65 -4.52
N GLU A 90 -15.85 -3.65 -3.74
CA GLU A 90 -15.80 -3.88 -2.30
C GLU A 90 -15.15 -5.24 -1.99
N ARG A 91 -15.62 -6.32 -2.63
CA ARG A 91 -15.06 -7.66 -2.45
C ARG A 91 -13.58 -7.72 -2.84
N ARG A 92 -13.21 -7.21 -4.02
CA ARG A 92 -11.82 -7.28 -4.52
C ARG A 92 -10.86 -6.40 -3.73
N ARG A 93 -11.31 -5.25 -3.23
CA ARG A 93 -10.52 -4.40 -2.35
C ARG A 93 -10.28 -5.06 -0.99
N LYS A 94 -11.29 -5.76 -0.44
CA LYS A 94 -11.10 -6.63 0.73
C LYS A 94 -10.10 -7.75 0.43
N GLU A 95 -10.25 -8.47 -0.68
CA GLU A 95 -9.29 -9.51 -1.10
C GLU A 95 -7.86 -8.97 -1.22
N MET A 96 -7.67 -7.80 -1.83
CA MET A 96 -6.37 -7.12 -1.93
C MET A 96 -5.80 -6.77 -0.55
N ALA A 97 -6.62 -6.23 0.36
CA ALA A 97 -6.22 -5.95 1.74
C ALA A 97 -5.86 -7.22 2.53
N GLN A 98 -6.32 -8.40 2.08
CA GLN A 98 -5.93 -9.70 2.62
C GLN A 98 -4.69 -10.29 1.93
N GLY A 99 -4.04 -9.55 1.03
CA GLY A 99 -2.89 -10.00 0.25
C GLY A 99 -3.22 -10.98 -0.89
N LYS A 100 -4.50 -11.19 -1.23
CA LYS A 100 -4.90 -12.05 -2.35
C LYS A 100 -4.66 -11.29 -3.65
N THR A 101 -3.75 -11.80 -4.48
CA THR A 101 -3.55 -11.32 -5.85
C THR A 101 -4.16 -12.33 -6.83
N PRO A 102 -4.57 -11.92 -8.05
CA PRO A 102 -5.20 -12.82 -9.03
C PRO A 102 -4.33 -14.00 -9.50
N VAL A 103 -3.05 -14.04 -9.12
CA VAL A 103 -2.02 -14.92 -9.70
C VAL A 103 -1.35 -15.83 -8.66
N VAL A 104 -1.51 -15.58 -7.36
CA VAL A 104 -0.73 -16.28 -6.31
C VAL A 104 -1.66 -17.16 -5.46
N GLN A 105 -1.23 -18.40 -5.20
CA GLN A 105 -1.89 -19.31 -4.27
C GLN A 105 -2.05 -18.64 -2.89
N PRO A 106 -3.12 -18.95 -2.14
CA PRO A 106 -3.31 -18.39 -0.81
C PRO A 106 -2.08 -18.69 0.08
N VAL A 107 -1.48 -17.64 0.64
CA VAL A 107 -0.36 -17.79 1.59
C VAL A 107 -0.87 -18.56 2.79
N GLN A 108 -0.16 -19.64 3.14
CA GLN A 108 -0.43 -20.43 4.34
C GLN A 108 0.67 -20.19 5.35
N VAL A 109 0.30 -19.88 6.59
CA VAL A 109 1.25 -19.75 7.70
C VAL A 109 1.49 -21.13 8.29
N PRO A 110 2.72 -21.69 8.21
CA PRO A 110 3.01 -23.01 8.77
C PRO A 110 2.75 -23.07 10.27
N ALA A 111 2.08 -24.13 10.74
CA ALA A 111 1.80 -24.34 12.15
C ALA A 111 3.08 -24.36 13.02
N GLN A 112 4.20 -24.83 12.45
CA GLN A 112 5.50 -24.87 13.11
C GLN A 112 5.98 -23.50 13.59
N TYR A 113 5.66 -22.42 12.89
CA TYR A 113 6.07 -21.08 13.33
C TYR A 113 5.35 -20.66 14.61
N TRP A 114 4.08 -21.02 14.76
CA TRP A 114 3.35 -20.79 16.01
C TRP A 114 3.88 -21.65 17.16
N GLU A 115 4.24 -22.90 16.89
CA GLU A 115 4.89 -23.77 17.88
C GLU A 115 6.23 -23.20 18.34
N ASN A 116 7.04 -22.72 17.40
CA ASN A 116 8.32 -22.07 17.70
C ASN A 116 8.14 -20.79 18.52
N LEU A 117 7.09 -20.01 18.26
CA LEU A 117 6.77 -18.82 19.04
C LEU A 117 6.45 -19.17 20.50
N VAL A 118 5.66 -20.22 20.73
CA VAL A 118 5.28 -20.66 22.09
C VAL A 118 6.47 -21.28 22.84
N GLN A 119 7.36 -21.97 22.12
CA GLN A 119 8.54 -22.62 22.71
C GLN A 119 9.74 -21.67 22.89
N GLY A 120 9.75 -20.54 22.18
CA GLY A 120 10.87 -19.59 22.19
C GLY A 120 11.01 -18.80 23.48
N ASP A 121 12.20 -18.26 23.73
CA ASP A 121 12.42 -17.31 24.83
C ASP A 121 11.80 -15.95 24.49
N ILE A 122 10.69 -15.63 25.14
CA ILE A 122 9.94 -14.39 24.89
C ILE A 122 10.75 -13.13 25.18
N ARG A 123 11.70 -13.16 26.13
CA ARG A 123 12.54 -12.01 26.46
C ARG A 123 13.57 -11.77 25.36
N GLU A 124 14.13 -12.84 24.82
CA GLU A 124 15.02 -12.75 23.66
C GLU A 124 14.27 -12.23 22.43
N MET A 125 13.10 -12.80 22.11
CA MET A 125 12.30 -12.36 20.97
C MET A 125 11.90 -10.88 21.09
N CYS A 126 11.45 -10.43 22.27
CA CYS A 126 11.11 -9.03 22.50
C CYS A 126 12.30 -8.09 22.26
N ARG A 127 13.48 -8.43 22.81
CA ARG A 127 14.71 -7.63 22.63
C ARG A 127 15.13 -7.60 21.17
N ASN A 128 15.19 -8.76 20.51
CA ASN A 128 15.72 -8.88 19.17
C ASN A 128 14.80 -8.23 18.12
N ALA A 129 13.48 -8.42 18.24
CA ALA A 129 12.49 -7.88 17.32
C ALA A 129 12.09 -6.43 17.62
N VAL A 130 12.50 -5.88 18.77
CA VAL A 130 12.01 -4.61 19.32
C VAL A 130 10.48 -4.65 19.49
N ALA A 131 10.02 -5.70 20.16
CA ALA A 131 8.61 -5.97 20.42
C ALA A 131 8.29 -5.83 21.92
N GLU A 132 7.03 -5.51 22.22
CA GLU A 132 6.52 -5.46 23.59
C GLU A 132 5.81 -6.77 23.94
N PHE A 133 6.19 -7.38 25.07
CA PHE A 133 5.48 -8.56 25.57
C PHE A 133 4.08 -8.19 26.06
N ARG A 134 3.07 -8.94 25.59
CA ARG A 134 1.70 -8.91 26.10
C ARG A 134 1.33 -10.30 26.64
N PRO A 135 1.10 -10.44 27.96
CA PRO A 135 0.72 -11.72 28.53
C PRO A 135 -0.58 -12.31 27.93
N PRO A 136 -0.72 -13.65 27.88
CA PRO A 136 0.25 -14.64 28.34
C PRO A 136 1.31 -15.02 27.30
N LEU A 137 1.00 -14.95 26.00
CA LEU A 137 1.86 -15.40 24.88
C LEU A 137 1.80 -14.47 23.65
N GLY A 138 1.68 -13.16 23.90
CA GLY A 138 1.56 -12.14 22.86
C GLY A 138 2.82 -11.30 22.69
N LEU A 139 3.15 -10.92 21.45
CA LEU A 139 4.18 -9.93 21.16
C LEU A 139 3.61 -8.82 20.27
N VAL A 140 3.73 -7.57 20.71
CA VAL A 140 3.30 -6.40 19.93
C VAL A 140 4.48 -5.89 19.13
N VAL A 141 4.32 -5.87 17.81
CA VAL A 141 5.36 -5.55 16.83
C VAL A 141 4.89 -4.36 15.98
N PRO A 142 5.72 -3.31 15.82
CA PRO A 142 5.47 -2.26 14.85
C PRO A 142 5.62 -2.78 13.42
N PHE A 143 4.70 -2.39 12.54
CA PHE A 143 4.81 -2.58 11.10
C PHE A 143 4.30 -1.34 10.39
N LEU A 144 5.17 -0.69 9.61
CA LEU A 144 4.92 0.65 9.06
C LEU A 144 4.46 1.61 10.18
N SER A 145 3.33 2.29 9.99
CA SER A 145 2.73 3.23 10.94
C SER A 145 1.75 2.57 11.93
N GLU A 146 1.61 1.25 11.90
CA GLU A 146 0.67 0.49 12.75
C GLU A 146 1.41 -0.46 13.69
N THR A 147 0.68 -0.99 14.68
CA THR A 147 1.16 -2.03 15.58
C THR A 147 0.25 -3.24 15.52
N TYR A 148 0.85 -4.42 15.61
CA TYR A 148 0.13 -5.68 15.56
C TYR A 148 0.53 -6.57 16.72
N LEU A 149 -0.45 -7.24 17.31
CA LEU A 149 -0.24 -8.31 18.27
C LEU A 149 -0.12 -9.63 17.52
N VAL A 150 1.05 -10.25 17.61
CA VAL A 150 1.27 -11.65 17.25
C VAL A 150 0.84 -12.48 18.45
N ASP A 151 -0.34 -13.09 18.37
CA ASP A 151 -0.97 -13.82 19.45
C ASP A 151 -0.65 -15.31 19.36
N GLY A 152 0.22 -15.80 20.24
CA GLY A 152 0.62 -17.20 20.29
C GLY A 152 -0.42 -18.16 20.88
N GLU A 153 -1.42 -17.65 21.61
CA GLU A 153 -2.50 -18.46 22.19
C GLU A 153 -3.56 -18.76 21.13
N GLU A 154 -4.07 -17.71 20.47
CA GLU A 154 -5.06 -17.85 19.40
C GLU A 154 -4.45 -18.14 18.02
N ARG A 155 -3.12 -18.09 17.90
CA ARG A 155 -2.34 -18.31 16.67
C ARG A 155 -2.86 -17.45 15.52
N CYS A 156 -2.91 -16.15 15.77
CA CYS A 156 -3.37 -15.18 14.78
C CYS A 156 -2.73 -13.81 14.99
N LEU A 157 -2.86 -12.98 13.96
CA LEU A 157 -2.56 -11.56 14.08
C LEU A 157 -3.78 -10.77 14.58
N LYS A 158 -3.54 -9.80 15.47
CA LYS A 158 -4.55 -8.84 15.90
C LYS A 158 -4.02 -7.40 15.79
N LYS A 159 -4.91 -6.43 15.65
CA LYS A 159 -4.58 -4.99 15.68
C LYS A 159 -5.38 -4.27 16.78
N PRO A 160 -4.94 -3.11 17.27
CA PRO A 160 -5.75 -2.30 18.17
C PRO A 160 -7.06 -1.88 17.49
N GLY A 161 -8.17 -2.05 18.20
CA GLY A 161 -9.53 -1.69 17.81
C GLY A 161 -10.26 -0.96 18.94
N GLY A 162 -11.50 -0.53 18.69
CA GLY A 162 -12.24 0.34 19.61
C GLY A 162 -12.52 -0.27 21.00
N ALA A 163 -12.57 -1.61 21.08
CA ALA A 163 -12.85 -2.34 22.32
C ALA A 163 -11.71 -3.30 22.74
N GLY A 164 -10.52 -3.19 22.15
CA GLY A 164 -9.39 -4.07 22.49
C GLY A 164 -8.58 -4.51 21.26
N TRP A 165 -8.34 -5.81 21.12
CA TRP A 165 -7.60 -6.39 20.00
C TRP A 165 -8.55 -7.09 19.04
N GLU A 166 -8.49 -6.72 17.76
CA GLU A 166 -9.33 -7.28 16.70
C GLU A 166 -8.49 -8.15 15.76
N ARG A 167 -8.98 -9.34 15.44
CA ARG A 167 -8.30 -10.28 14.54
C ARG A 167 -8.13 -9.68 13.14
N VAL A 168 -6.94 -9.85 12.58
CA VAL A 168 -6.56 -9.41 11.25
C VAL A 168 -6.48 -10.63 10.34
N ASP A 169 -7.31 -10.67 9.31
CA ASP A 169 -7.24 -11.70 8.25
C ASP A 169 -6.28 -11.22 7.15
N HIS A 170 -4.97 -11.35 7.39
CA HIS A 170 -3.95 -11.00 6.39
C HIS A 170 -2.79 -12.01 6.43
N PRO A 171 -2.91 -13.17 5.76
CA PRO A 171 -1.96 -14.28 5.90
C PRO A 171 -0.50 -13.95 5.56
N LEU A 172 -0.26 -13.11 4.54
CA LEU A 172 1.10 -12.67 4.23
C LEU A 172 1.70 -11.79 5.34
N LEU A 173 0.94 -10.83 5.88
CA LEU A 173 1.39 -10.00 6.98
C LEU A 173 1.64 -10.85 8.24
N GLU A 174 0.73 -11.77 8.55
CA GLU A 174 0.89 -12.73 9.65
C GLU A 174 2.17 -13.55 9.50
N LEU A 175 2.42 -14.11 8.31
CA LEU A 175 3.64 -14.85 8.00
C LEU A 175 4.89 -13.98 8.21
N ILE A 176 4.92 -12.77 7.65
CA ILE A 176 6.09 -11.89 7.71
C ILE A 176 6.38 -11.44 9.15
N LEU A 177 5.35 -11.09 9.93
CA LEU A 177 5.53 -10.70 11.33
C LEU A 177 5.99 -11.86 12.19
N LEU A 178 5.46 -13.06 11.97
CA LEU A 178 5.86 -14.24 12.71
C LEU A 178 7.31 -14.64 12.37
N VAL A 179 7.69 -14.63 11.09
CA VAL A 179 9.07 -14.88 10.64
C VAL A 179 10.02 -13.81 11.20
N TYR A 180 9.61 -12.53 11.23
CA TYR A 180 10.42 -11.47 11.82
C TYR A 180 10.64 -11.68 13.32
N VAL A 181 9.59 -11.96 14.10
CA VAL A 181 9.71 -12.18 15.55
C VAL A 181 10.63 -13.36 15.88
N LEU A 182 10.53 -14.45 15.12
CA LEU A 182 11.36 -15.64 15.30
C LEU A 182 12.79 -15.46 14.76
N GLY A 183 12.96 -14.67 13.70
CA GLY A 183 14.19 -14.53 12.94
C GLY A 183 15.07 -13.36 13.38
N ALA A 184 14.48 -12.31 13.95
CA ALA A 184 15.19 -11.10 14.36
C ALA A 184 16.34 -11.42 15.30
N LYS A 185 17.40 -10.61 15.21
CA LYS A 185 18.66 -10.81 15.94
C LYS A 185 19.01 -9.54 16.69
N ASP A 186 19.83 -9.72 17.72
CA ASP A 186 20.47 -8.62 18.42
C ASP A 186 21.61 -8.03 17.56
N ALA A 187 21.22 -7.34 16.50
CA ALA A 187 22.10 -6.65 15.58
C ALA A 187 21.49 -5.30 15.20
N ASP A 188 22.36 -4.31 15.02
CA ASP A 188 22.01 -2.98 14.52
C ASP A 188 21.99 -2.94 12.99
N LEU A 189 21.47 -1.82 12.46
CA LEU A 189 21.53 -1.48 11.04
C LEU A 189 22.99 -1.44 10.57
N ALA A 190 23.23 -1.90 9.35
CA ALA A 190 24.56 -1.85 8.76
C ALA A 190 24.85 -0.47 8.15
N HIS A 191 23.81 0.33 7.88
CA HIS A 191 23.90 1.63 7.21
C HIS A 191 24.52 1.55 5.82
N GLU A 192 24.35 0.40 5.16
CA GLU A 192 24.85 0.12 3.82
C GLU A 192 23.64 -0.16 2.91
N MET A 193 23.43 0.70 1.90
CA MET A 193 22.32 0.57 0.95
C MET A 193 22.69 -0.35 -0.21
N VAL A 194 21.91 -1.41 -0.41
CA VAL A 194 22.27 -2.52 -1.31
C VAL A 194 21.08 -2.95 -2.17
N THR A 195 21.36 -3.40 -3.39
CA THR A 195 20.33 -3.98 -4.27
C THR A 195 19.97 -5.40 -3.84
N ALA A 196 18.84 -5.91 -4.31
CA ALA A 196 18.44 -7.30 -4.09
C ALA A 196 19.52 -8.29 -4.55
N GLN A 197 20.21 -8.01 -5.67
CA GLN A 197 21.24 -8.89 -6.23
C GLN A 197 22.53 -8.89 -5.42
N GLN A 198 22.77 -7.85 -4.62
CA GLN A 198 23.92 -7.78 -3.73
C GLN A 198 23.69 -8.54 -2.43
N LEU A 199 22.46 -8.94 -2.11
CA LEU A 199 22.18 -9.70 -0.90
C LEU A 199 22.82 -11.09 -0.95
N LYS A 200 23.09 -11.69 0.21
CA LYS A 200 23.63 -13.07 0.36
C LYS A 200 22.85 -14.09 -0.47
N GLU A 201 21.54 -13.97 -0.46
CA GLU A 201 20.61 -14.80 -1.24
C GLU A 201 20.11 -14.09 -2.51
N GLY A 202 20.91 -13.21 -3.10
CA GLY A 202 20.50 -12.35 -4.22
C GLY A 202 20.04 -13.09 -5.49
N HIS A 203 20.38 -14.37 -5.62
CA HIS A 203 19.90 -15.25 -6.68
C HIS A 203 18.39 -15.56 -6.55
N PHE A 204 17.83 -15.46 -5.34
CA PHE A 204 16.40 -15.64 -5.08
C PHE A 204 15.57 -14.61 -5.84
N PHE A 205 16.02 -13.35 -5.92
CA PHE A 205 15.25 -12.23 -6.50
C PHE A 205 15.29 -12.15 -8.03
N ARG A 206 15.13 -13.29 -8.70
CA ARG A 206 15.13 -13.42 -10.16
C ARG A 206 13.92 -14.22 -10.63
N GLY A 207 13.52 -14.02 -11.88
CA GLY A 207 12.41 -14.77 -12.48
C GLY A 207 11.10 -14.59 -11.70
N PRO A 208 10.42 -15.67 -11.25
CA PRO A 208 9.16 -15.57 -10.51
C PRO A 208 9.22 -14.73 -9.22
N HIS A 209 10.40 -14.57 -8.64
CA HIS A 209 10.64 -13.83 -7.40
C HIS A 209 11.36 -12.50 -7.64
N GLU A 210 11.41 -12.01 -8.88
CA GLU A 210 11.84 -10.65 -9.15
C GLU A 210 10.94 -9.66 -8.39
N LEU A 211 11.53 -8.60 -7.84
CA LEU A 211 10.78 -7.58 -7.11
C LEU A 211 9.88 -6.80 -8.09
N SER A 212 8.57 -6.89 -7.88
CA SER A 212 7.59 -6.26 -8.77
C SER A 212 7.53 -4.75 -8.57
N THR A 213 8.14 -3.99 -9.48
CA THR A 213 8.06 -2.52 -9.52
C THR A 213 6.95 -2.00 -10.43
N ARG A 214 6.36 -2.87 -11.26
CA ARG A 214 5.37 -2.50 -12.27
C ARG A 214 4.15 -1.76 -11.71
N PRO A 215 3.53 -2.17 -10.58
CA PRO A 215 2.40 -1.42 -10.01
C PRO A 215 2.79 0.00 -9.56
N LEU A 216 4.00 0.15 -9.00
CA LEU A 216 4.53 1.45 -8.57
C LEU A 216 4.77 2.36 -9.78
N ILE A 217 5.43 1.84 -10.82
CA ILE A 217 5.67 2.58 -12.07
C ILE A 217 4.33 2.99 -12.71
N ALA A 218 3.38 2.07 -12.82
CA ALA A 218 2.06 2.38 -13.38
C ALA A 218 1.30 3.45 -12.58
N ARG A 219 1.48 3.48 -11.25
CA ARG A 219 0.80 4.43 -10.36
C ARG A 219 1.47 5.79 -10.28
N PHE A 220 2.81 5.81 -10.33
CA PHE A 220 3.64 6.95 -9.92
C PHE A 220 4.64 7.43 -10.97
N GLY A 221 4.87 6.67 -12.05
CA GLY A 221 5.96 6.93 -13.00
C GLY A 221 5.98 8.34 -13.59
N ARG A 222 4.83 9.01 -13.70
CA ARG A 222 4.70 10.42 -14.13
C ARG A 222 3.96 11.28 -13.10
N ASN A 223 4.10 10.94 -11.82
CA ASN A 223 3.37 11.54 -10.71
C ASN A 223 4.21 11.51 -9.44
N LEU A 224 5.35 12.22 -9.44
CA LEU A 224 6.22 12.34 -8.28
C LEU A 224 5.48 12.78 -7.02
N ASP A 225 4.56 13.75 -7.12
CA ASP A 225 3.79 14.22 -5.97
C ASP A 225 2.89 13.13 -5.37
N GLY A 226 2.33 12.28 -6.23
CA GLY A 226 1.57 11.11 -5.79
C GLY A 226 2.43 10.14 -5.00
N PHE A 227 3.66 9.90 -5.45
CA PHE A 227 4.61 9.05 -4.75
C PHE A 227 5.06 9.66 -3.43
N ARG A 228 5.38 10.97 -3.40
CA ARG A 228 5.76 11.70 -2.19
C ARG A 228 4.68 11.64 -1.11
N ARG A 229 3.41 11.84 -1.49
CA ARG A 229 2.28 11.71 -0.55
C ARG A 229 2.11 10.28 -0.04
N ALA A 230 2.17 9.29 -0.93
CA ALA A 230 2.02 7.88 -0.55
C ALA A 230 3.13 7.43 0.40
N ALA A 231 4.40 7.74 0.08
CA ALA A 231 5.53 7.41 0.93
C ALA A 231 5.48 8.17 2.27
N GLY A 232 5.13 9.47 2.24
CA GLY A 232 4.95 10.26 3.45
C GLY A 232 3.84 9.73 4.38
N ALA A 233 2.73 9.25 3.82
CA ALA A 233 1.64 8.64 4.59
C ALA A 233 2.08 7.34 5.31
N LEU A 234 3.11 6.66 4.80
CA LEU A 234 3.72 5.50 5.44
C LEU A 234 4.88 5.86 6.39
N GLY A 235 5.04 7.13 6.74
CA GLY A 235 6.15 7.61 7.58
C GLY A 235 7.51 7.61 6.87
N GLY A 236 7.53 7.59 5.54
CA GLY A 236 8.75 7.61 4.75
C GLY A 236 9.55 8.89 4.95
N VAL A 237 10.86 8.75 5.12
CA VAL A 237 11.82 9.86 5.24
C VAL A 237 12.49 10.08 3.90
N VAL A 238 12.52 11.32 3.42
CA VAL A 238 13.15 11.70 2.14
C VAL A 238 14.65 11.39 2.16
N ILE A 239 15.18 10.87 1.07
CA ILE A 239 16.61 10.73 0.82
C ILE A 239 16.97 11.32 -0.55
N ASP A 240 18.21 11.77 -0.71
CA ASP A 240 18.72 12.34 -1.96
C ASP A 240 19.41 11.27 -2.81
N ALA A 241 18.62 10.53 -3.60
CA ALA A 241 19.11 9.41 -4.41
C ALA A 241 18.38 9.20 -5.76
N ALA A 242 17.29 9.94 -6.00
CA ALA A 242 16.49 9.93 -7.24
C ALA A 242 15.60 11.20 -7.26
N ASP A 243 14.80 11.41 -8.31
CA ASP A 243 13.85 12.54 -8.40
C ASP A 243 12.85 12.58 -7.23
N ALA A 244 12.49 11.39 -6.74
CA ALA A 244 11.92 11.20 -5.41
C ALA A 244 12.41 9.87 -4.83
N ALA A 245 12.97 9.91 -3.62
CA ALA A 245 13.42 8.72 -2.93
C ALA A 245 13.09 8.78 -1.43
N PHE A 246 12.71 7.63 -0.87
CA PHE A 246 12.26 7.54 0.52
C PHE A 246 12.83 6.30 1.21
N ARG A 247 13.26 6.46 2.46
CA ARG A 247 13.48 5.38 3.42
C ARG A 247 12.19 5.15 4.19
N ILE A 248 11.60 3.96 4.06
CA ILE A 248 10.39 3.53 4.76
C ILE A 248 10.79 2.50 5.82
N GLN A 249 10.44 2.77 7.08
CA GLN A 249 10.71 1.85 8.18
C GLN A 249 9.63 0.76 8.19
N ALA A 250 9.88 -0.35 7.49
CA ALA A 250 8.89 -1.42 7.36
C ALA A 250 8.69 -2.21 8.66
N LEU A 251 9.81 -2.60 9.29
CA LEU A 251 9.88 -3.23 10.61
C LEU A 251 10.96 -2.52 11.44
N PRO A 252 11.00 -2.63 12.77
CA PRO A 252 11.93 -1.87 13.61
C PRO A 252 13.40 -1.92 13.18
N LYS A 253 13.86 -3.07 12.69
CA LYS A 253 15.25 -3.28 12.22
C LYS A 253 15.41 -3.47 10.70
N VAL A 254 14.34 -3.23 9.93
CA VAL A 254 14.33 -3.46 8.46
C VAL A 254 13.77 -2.24 7.74
N PRO A 255 14.61 -1.22 7.45
CA PRO A 255 14.25 -0.15 6.55
C PRO A 255 14.34 -0.61 5.08
N LEU A 256 13.42 -0.13 4.26
CA LEU A 256 13.42 -0.29 2.80
C LEU A 256 13.60 1.06 2.14
N TYR A 257 14.24 1.08 0.97
CA TYR A 257 14.45 2.30 0.21
C TYR A 257 13.75 2.18 -1.14
N TYR A 258 12.88 3.14 -1.45
CA TYR A 258 12.17 3.21 -2.72
C TYR A 258 12.63 4.46 -3.48
N LEU A 259 13.21 4.26 -4.66
CA LEU A 259 13.76 5.31 -5.51
C LEU A 259 12.92 5.35 -6.80
N LEU A 260 12.41 6.54 -7.14
CA LEU A 260 11.63 6.79 -8.35
C LEU A 260 12.33 7.86 -9.20
N TRP A 261 12.60 7.52 -10.44
CA TRP A 261 12.95 8.45 -11.52
C TRP A 261 11.70 8.68 -12.36
N GLU A 262 11.30 9.95 -12.49
CA GLU A 262 10.12 10.33 -13.27
C GLU A 262 10.38 10.15 -14.76
N GLY A 263 9.42 9.57 -15.46
CA GLY A 263 9.48 9.45 -16.91
C GLY A 263 8.94 10.69 -17.59
N ASP A 264 9.51 11.03 -18.74
CA ASP A 264 9.10 12.15 -19.57
C ASP A 264 8.74 11.66 -20.99
N GLU A 265 8.91 12.51 -22.00
CA GLU A 265 8.66 12.14 -23.40
C GLU A 265 9.80 11.33 -24.01
N GLU A 266 11.00 11.40 -23.46
CA GLU A 266 12.22 10.76 -23.97
C GLU A 266 12.61 9.51 -23.18
N PHE A 267 12.32 9.47 -21.88
CA PHE A 267 12.72 8.41 -20.96
C PHE A 267 11.54 7.77 -20.23
N GLU A 268 11.53 6.43 -20.18
CA GLU A 268 10.55 5.68 -19.39
C GLU A 268 10.82 5.80 -17.89
N PRO A 269 9.77 5.87 -17.05
CA PRO A 269 9.93 5.94 -15.60
C PRO A 269 10.55 4.67 -15.04
N ARG A 270 11.33 4.83 -13.97
CA ARG A 270 12.02 3.73 -13.30
C ARG A 270 11.80 3.77 -11.81
N VAL A 271 11.55 2.60 -11.22
CA VAL A 271 11.56 2.40 -9.76
C VAL A 271 12.64 1.40 -9.40
N SER A 272 13.37 1.65 -8.30
CA SER A 272 14.28 0.67 -7.68
C SER A 272 13.97 0.54 -6.19
N ILE A 273 14.06 -0.70 -5.70
CA ILE A 273 13.84 -1.05 -4.30
C ILE A 273 15.17 -1.56 -3.75
N LEU A 274 15.68 -0.89 -2.73
CA LEU A 274 16.96 -1.19 -2.09
C LEU A 274 16.75 -1.50 -0.61
N PHE A 275 17.78 -2.05 0.03
CA PHE A 275 17.74 -2.56 1.40
C PHE A 275 18.90 -2.01 2.21
N ASP A 276 18.74 -1.96 3.53
CA ASP A 276 19.91 -1.96 4.40
C ASP A 276 20.46 -3.39 4.47
N ARG A 277 21.78 -3.55 4.35
CA ARG A 277 22.46 -4.86 4.42
C ARG A 277 22.06 -5.67 5.66
N SER A 278 21.70 -5.03 6.78
CA SER A 278 21.28 -5.73 8.00
C SER A 278 20.05 -6.62 7.82
N VAL A 279 19.25 -6.43 6.77
CA VAL A 279 18.05 -7.24 6.52
C VAL A 279 18.33 -8.75 6.51
N GLU A 280 19.49 -9.16 6.00
CA GLU A 280 19.93 -10.57 5.93
C GLU A 280 20.13 -11.22 7.31
N LYS A 281 20.33 -10.39 8.35
CA LYS A 281 20.45 -10.87 9.72
C LYS A 281 19.08 -11.16 10.33
N HIS A 282 18.02 -10.59 9.78
CA HIS A 282 16.69 -10.59 10.39
C HIS A 282 15.67 -11.43 9.62
N LEU A 283 15.80 -11.50 8.29
CA LEU A 283 14.82 -12.15 7.42
C LEU A 283 15.50 -12.99 6.34
N PRO A 284 14.98 -14.19 6.04
CA PRO A 284 15.34 -14.96 4.85
C PRO A 284 14.81 -14.28 3.57
N ALA A 285 15.36 -14.65 2.41
CA ALA A 285 15.02 -14.00 1.13
C ALA A 285 13.54 -14.01 0.75
N ASP A 286 12.82 -15.10 1.03
CA ASP A 286 11.39 -15.24 0.79
C ASP A 286 10.56 -14.28 1.65
N ALA A 287 10.95 -14.09 2.92
CA ALA A 287 10.33 -13.12 3.80
C ALA A 287 10.66 -11.67 3.39
N ILE A 288 11.88 -11.40 2.91
CA ILE A 288 12.23 -10.09 2.32
C ILE A 288 11.34 -9.79 1.11
N TRP A 289 11.14 -10.77 0.23
CA TRP A 289 10.27 -10.62 -0.94
C TRP A 289 8.82 -10.35 -0.53
N GLY A 290 8.28 -11.10 0.43
CA GLY A 290 6.94 -10.88 0.97
C GLY A 290 6.78 -9.52 1.68
N LEU A 291 7.81 -9.05 2.38
CA LEU A 291 7.84 -7.73 2.99
C LEU A 291 7.77 -6.62 1.92
N VAL A 292 8.55 -6.74 0.85
CA VAL A 292 8.50 -5.80 -0.28
C VAL A 292 7.11 -5.80 -0.93
N GLN A 293 6.46 -6.95 -1.05
CA GLN A 293 5.09 -7.05 -1.57
C GLN A 293 4.11 -6.26 -0.69
N LEU A 294 4.19 -6.41 0.64
CA LEU A 294 3.34 -5.69 1.59
C LEU A 294 3.54 -4.17 1.50
N VAL A 295 4.79 -3.71 1.56
CA VAL A 295 5.12 -2.27 1.52
C VAL A 295 4.79 -1.65 0.16
N SER A 296 5.08 -2.34 -0.94
CA SER A 296 4.72 -1.86 -2.28
C SER A 296 3.20 -1.80 -2.48
N THR A 297 2.46 -2.75 -1.90
CA THR A 297 0.99 -2.71 -1.91
C THR A 297 0.49 -1.51 -1.10
N ALA A 298 1.00 -1.30 0.11
CA ALA A 298 0.65 -0.14 0.94
C ALA A 298 0.94 1.21 0.27
N LEU A 299 2.02 1.29 -0.53
CA LEU A 299 2.32 2.48 -1.33
C LEU A 299 1.28 2.72 -2.44
N VAL A 300 0.85 1.67 -3.13
CA VAL A 300 -0.11 1.79 -4.24
C VAL A 300 -1.56 1.95 -3.75
N THR A 301 -1.87 1.35 -2.60
CA THR A 301 -3.17 1.43 -1.91
C THR A 301 -2.95 1.98 -0.50
N PRO A 302 -3.07 3.29 -0.29
CA PRO A 302 -2.86 3.86 1.04
C PRO A 302 -3.82 3.21 2.06
N PRO A 303 -3.40 2.98 3.32
CA PRO A 303 -4.28 2.43 4.34
C PRO A 303 -5.43 3.40 4.63
N GLY A 304 -6.66 2.88 4.67
CA GLY A 304 -7.84 3.64 5.07
C GLY A 304 -7.67 4.20 6.48
N HIS A 305 -7.79 5.52 6.62
CA HIS A 305 -7.94 6.18 7.92
C HIS A 305 -9.28 5.79 8.56
#